data_AF-A0A8X6L062-F1
#
_entry.id   AF-A0A8X6L062-F1
#
_cell.length_a   1.000
_cell.length_b   1.000
_cell.length_c   1.000
_cell.angle_alpha   90.00
_cell.angle_beta   90.00
_cell.angle_gamma   90.00
#
_symmetry.space_group_name_H-M   'P 1'
#
loop_
_entity.id
_entity.type
_entity.pdbx_description
1 polymer ?
#
loop_
_entity_poly.entity_id
_entity_poly.type
_entity_poly.pdbx_seq_one_letter_code
_entity_poly.pdbx_strand_id
1 'polypeptide(L)' 'MNSITERRVIHQLKIDPKISAPKIAASTSNTLGRSVSAKTVRRVLRKAGYNGRVARKKPLI' A
#
# COMPACT_ATOMS: atom_id res chain seq x y z
N MET A 1 1.33 8.87 -10.32
CA MET A 1 0.98 9.28 -8.94
C MET A 1 2.14 10.08 -8.39
N ASN A 2 1.91 10.97 -7.41
CA ASN A 2 3.02 11.68 -6.76
C ASN A 2 3.90 10.65 -6.01
N SER A 3 5.21 10.83 -6.05
CA SER A 3 6.20 9.95 -5.42
C SER A 3 5.93 9.71 -3.92
N ILE A 4 5.44 10.75 -3.23
CA ILE A 4 5.07 10.71 -1.80
C ILE A 4 3.91 9.73 -1.55
N THR A 5 2.89 9.73 -2.40
CA THR A 5 1.72 8.85 -2.26
C THR A 5 2.10 7.39 -2.46
N GLU A 6 2.90 7.09 -3.49
CA GLU A 6 3.37 5.72 -3.76
C GLU A 6 4.20 5.18 -2.60
N ARG A 7 5.12 6.00 -2.06
CA ARG A 7 5.94 5.64 -0.91
C ARG A 7 5.10 5.35 0.33
N ARG A 8 4.08 6.16 0.62
CA ARG A 8 3.21 5.98 1.79
C ARG A 8 2.40 4.69 1.71
N VAL A 9 1.84 4.38 0.53
CA VAL A 9 1.10 3.13 0.27
C VAL A 9 1.99 1.92 0.52
N ILE A 10 3.22 1.91 -0.02
CA ILE A 10 4.16 0.81 0.17
C ILE A 10 4.59 0.69 1.64
N HIS A 11 4.79 1.82 2.32
CA HIS A 11 5.16 1.84 3.74
C HIS A 11 4.09 1.20 4.64
N GLN A 12 2.82 1.53 4.42
CA GLN A 12 1.71 0.92 5.17
C GLN A 12 1.62 -0.59 4.98
N LEU A 13 1.84 -1.06 3.75
CA LEU A 13 1.88 -2.50 3.46
C LEU A 13 3.07 -3.19 4.16
N LYS A 14 4.21 -2.52 4.29
CA LYS A 14 5.38 -3.06 5.00
C LYS A 14 5.16 -3.16 6.51
N ILE A 15 4.42 -2.22 7.10
CA ILE A 15 4.04 -2.27 8.52
C ILE A 15 3.03 -3.39 8.77
N ASP A 16 1.92 -3.38 8.03
CA ASP A 16 0.89 -4.41 8.12
C ASP A 16 0.63 -5.01 6.72
N PRO A 17 1.18 -6.19 6.41
CA PRO A 17 1.00 -6.83 5.12
C PRO A 17 -0.39 -7.47 4.94
N LYS A 18 -1.26 -7.46 5.96
CA LYS A 18 -2.65 -7.94 5.86
C LYS A 18 -3.65 -6.81 5.60
N ILE A 19 -3.20 -5.56 5.59
CA ILE A 19 -4.08 -4.42 5.37
C ILE A 19 -4.66 -4.44 3.94
N SER A 20 -5.96 -4.19 3.85
CA SER A 20 -6.66 -4.20 2.57
C SER A 20 -6.49 -2.87 1.82
N ALA A 21 -6.54 -2.92 0.49
CA ALA A 21 -6.41 -1.73 -0.37
C ALA A 21 -7.39 -0.58 -0.04
N PRO A 22 -8.68 -0.84 0.32
CA PRO A 22 -9.59 0.22 0.76
C PRO A 22 -9.16 0.91 2.05
N LYS A 23 -8.61 0.16 3.03
CA LYS A 23 -8.10 0.73 4.28
C LYS A 23 -6.84 1.57 4.06
N ILE A 24 -5.95 1.13 3.18
CA ILE A 24 -4.78 1.93 2.73
C ILE A 24 -5.27 3.23 2.08
N ALA A 25 -6.28 3.15 1.20
CA ALA A 25 -6.81 4.32 0.51
C ALA A 25 -7.39 5.36 1.50
N ALA A 26 -8.19 4.91 2.47
CA ALA A 26 -8.76 5.80 3.50
C ALA A 26 -7.66 6.46 4.34
N SER A 27 -6.71 5.68 4.87
CA SER A 27 -5.63 6.21 5.71
C SER A 27 -4.68 7.14 4.94
N THR A 28 -4.37 6.82 3.69
CA THR A 28 -3.55 7.67 2.81
C THR A 28 -4.29 8.97 2.48
N SER A 29 -5.60 8.90 2.23
CA SER A 29 -6.41 10.09 1.95
C SER A 29 -6.49 11.02 3.15
N ASN A 30 -6.69 10.47 4.36
CA ASN A 30 -6.69 11.22 5.61
C ASN A 30 -5.33 11.87 5.89
N THR A 31 -4.22 11.18 5.59
CA THR A 31 -2.87 11.72 5.84
C THR A 31 -2.52 12.84 4.84
N LEU A 32 -2.90 12.70 3.57
CA LEU A 32 -2.47 13.62 2.50
C LEU A 32 -3.49 14.72 2.18
N GLY A 33 -4.70 14.65 2.75
CA GLY A 33 -5.80 15.56 2.42
C GLY A 33 -6.29 15.46 0.96
N ARG A 34 -6.00 14.33 0.28
CA ARG A 34 -6.33 14.11 -1.13
C ARG A 34 -7.05 12.79 -1.29
N SER A 35 -8.08 12.74 -2.14
CA SER A 35 -8.80 11.49 -2.38
C SER A 35 -7.93 10.51 -3.16
N VAL A 36 -7.79 9.29 -2.63
CA VAL A 36 -7.12 8.18 -3.30
C VAL A 36 -8.11 7.04 -3.47
N SER A 37 -8.31 6.57 -4.71
CA SER A 37 -9.18 5.43 -4.95
C SER A 37 -8.50 4.10 -4.61
N ALA A 38 -9.27 3.11 -4.17
CA ALA A 38 -8.76 1.75 -3.94
C ALA A 38 -8.22 1.09 -5.23
N LYS A 39 -8.71 1.51 -6.41
CA LYS A 39 -8.19 1.07 -7.72
C LYS A 39 -6.77 1.60 -7.96
N THR A 40 -6.52 2.85 -7.59
CA THR A 40 -5.19 3.46 -7.66
C THR A 40 -4.20 2.72 -6.76
N VAL A 41 -4.57 2.45 -5.51
CA VAL A 41 -3.73 1.67 -4.57
C VAL A 41 -3.36 0.31 -5.18
N ARG A 42 -4.32 -0.43 -5.72
CA ARG A 42 -4.05 -1.72 -6.38
C ARG A 42 -3.09 -1.60 -7.56
N ARG A 43 -3.21 -0.57 -8.40
CA ARG A 43 -2.28 -0.33 -9.52
C ARG A 43 -0.86 -0.05 -9.02
N VAL A 44 -0.71 0.78 -7.98
CA VAL A 44 0.58 1.09 -7.35
C VAL A 44 1.22 -0.17 -6.78
N LEU A 45 0.45 -0.97 -6.04
CA LEU A 45 0.93 -2.23 -5.47
C LEU A 45 1.40 -3.21 -6.53
N ARG A 46 0.65 -3.38 -7.62
CA ARG A 46 1.04 -4.24 -8.75
C ARG A 46 2.30 -3.74 -9.45
N LYS A 47 2.41 -2.43 -9.70
CA LYS A 47 3.61 -1.81 -10.28
C LYS A 47 4.84 -2.04 -9.41
N ALA A 48 4.66 -2.06 -8.09
CA ALA A 48 5.72 -2.34 -7.11
C ALA A 48 5.99 -3.84 -6.89
N GLY A 49 5.32 -4.75 -7.62
CA GLY A 49 5.53 -6.20 -7.52
C GLY A 49 4.68 -6.93 -6.47
N TYR A 50 3.78 -6.23 -5.76
CA TYR A 50 2.88 -6.82 -4.77
C TYR A 50 1.61 -7.38 -5.43
N ASN A 51 1.77 -8.47 -6.19
CA ASN A 51 0.70 -9.02 -7.05
C ASN A 51 -0.26 -10.02 -6.36
N GLY A 52 -0.04 -10.35 -5.08
CA GLY A 52 -0.95 -11.19 -4.28
C GLY A 52 -0.22 -12.09 -3.29
N ARG A 53 0.81 -12.81 -3.74
CA ARG A 53 1.76 -13.53 -2.89
C ARG A 53 3.13 -12.89 -3.04
N VAL A 54 3.67 -12.37 -1.94
CA VAL A 54 5.06 -11.93 -1.87
C VAL A 54 5.71 -12.70 -0.73
N ALA A 55 6.90 -13.26 -0.98
CA ALA A 55 7.68 -13.93 0.05
C ALA A 55 7.91 -12.95 1.20
N ARG A 56 7.40 -13.29 2.38
CA ARG A 56 7.66 -12.51 3.60
C ARG A 56 9.01 -12.92 4.14
N LYS A 57 9.74 -11.99 4.76
CA LYS A 57 10.92 -12.34 5.54
C LYS A 57 10.49 -13.36 6.58
N LYS A 58 11.21 -14.48 6.67
CA LYS A 58 10.94 -15.53 7.66
C LYS A 58 10.92 -14.86 9.05
N PRO A 59 9.80 -14.94 9.80
CA PRO A 59 9.82 -14.51 11.18
C PRO A 59 10.87 -15.39 11.86
N LEU A 60 11.85 -14.73 12.47
CA LEU A 60 13.04 -15.37 13.05
C LEU A 60 12.60 -16.57 13.90
N ILE A 61 12.99 -17.76 13.44
CA ILE A 61 13.11 -18.95 14.27
C ILE A 61 14.50 -18.85 14.89
#